data_AF-A0A809S8T7-F1
#
_entry.id   AF-A0A809S8T7-F1
#
_cell.length_a   1.000
_cell.length_b   1.000
_cell.length_c   1.000
_cell.angle_alpha   90.00
_cell.angle_beta   90.00
_cell.angle_gamma   90.00
#
_symmetry.space_group_name_H-M   'P 1'
#
loop_
_entity.id
_entity.type
_entity.pdbx_description
1 polymer ?
#
loop_
_entity_poly.entity_id
_entity_poly.type
_entity_poly.pdbx_seq_one_letter_code
_entity_poly.pdbx_strand_id
1 'polypeptide(L)'
;MPRDMPAWLAAPGADHLFYKAAPYNWAINRIPKFAKDMYATGVGHAMAYEALVRGEASTLETKTFDTINWVLKNQPAMPVDEGAISPTFLRKYGYLEKVFDWAHTLHFQTIDVFAHPGWTDEQKEKEIERLWAFYEAQPYAITGLPMNMDYLDSFSYSMKFRTDYPKVNGLFWGYHWLQTVNYDMLYRVPVKDQAPQYEVLGARYHETELYKTDRDFMPMTAEMSPRFAKRFPQIANAFDNLHMLHDNVNDILAQPQLTEAQKQEQVKIAIYRVLATTHISETPGESEGKENSLHDHRHPPSMPGMGWMKGSEDDIMWMSGMGWMDMSACSHCSIPMPEGNPWGATVSAEGWTMMVRCLMCARDMAGETPGRAIIRAATNDPNRLLVLISDEEGNWTSNIDGIVFLEKYGEHPECSGWSRAFTTLAALEKYVSENPEYKDTKPLNLAEWAALNHGTPDTYRKIDKPNPYKPGPPPAKGGGR
;
A
#
# COMPACT_ATOMS: atom_id res chain seq x y z
N MET A 1 -10.14 29.99 -5.54
CA MET A 1 -9.21 29.84 -4.39
C MET A 1 -9.90 29.95 -3.02
N PRO A 2 -9.56 29.08 -2.05
CA PRO A 2 -9.80 29.30 -0.61
C PRO A 2 -9.24 30.66 -0.16
N ARG A 3 -9.84 31.26 0.88
CA ARG A 3 -9.47 32.61 1.36
C ARG A 3 -8.25 32.60 2.29
N ASP A 4 -7.90 31.43 2.79
CA ASP A 4 -6.95 31.13 3.86
C ASP A 4 -5.77 30.27 3.35
N MET A 5 -5.39 30.44 2.09
CA MET A 5 -4.27 29.71 1.50
C MET A 5 -2.96 29.98 2.27
N PRO A 6 -2.18 28.95 2.60
CA PRO A 6 -0.87 29.12 3.23
C PRO A 6 0.04 30.03 2.40
N ALA A 7 0.68 31.01 3.07
CA ALA A 7 1.52 32.00 2.40
C ALA A 7 2.70 31.39 1.63
N TRP A 8 3.20 30.23 2.09
CA TRP A 8 4.31 29.54 1.44
C TRP A 8 3.97 29.04 0.02
N LEU A 9 2.69 28.82 -0.31
CA LEU A 9 2.25 28.44 -1.68
C LEU A 9 2.42 29.57 -2.71
N ALA A 10 2.66 30.80 -2.25
CA ALA A 10 2.98 31.92 -3.13
C ALA A 10 4.49 31.99 -3.47
N ALA A 11 5.34 31.28 -2.74
CA ALA A 11 6.77 31.23 -2.97
C ALA A 11 7.11 30.05 -3.91
N PRO A 12 7.70 30.29 -5.09
CA PRO A 12 8.12 29.22 -5.99
C PRO A 12 9.40 28.50 -5.53
N GLY A 13 10.03 28.98 -4.46
CA GLY A 13 11.24 28.38 -3.89
C GLY A 13 10.93 27.06 -3.18
N ALA A 14 11.70 26.04 -3.49
CA ALA A 14 11.47 24.69 -3.01
C ALA A 14 12.19 24.38 -1.67
N ASP A 15 12.75 25.37 -0.95
CA ASP A 15 13.48 25.25 0.34
C ASP A 15 13.35 23.87 1.00
N HIS A 16 14.21 22.94 0.58
CA HIS A 16 14.04 21.52 0.89
C HIS A 16 14.59 21.24 2.28
N LEU A 17 13.77 20.62 3.13
CA LEU A 17 14.30 19.92 4.29
C LEU A 17 14.74 18.54 3.84
N PHE A 18 16.03 18.28 3.97
CA PHE A 18 16.58 16.96 3.71
C PHE A 18 16.28 16.00 4.87
N TYR A 19 16.58 14.72 4.67
CA TYR A 19 16.36 13.62 5.62
C TYR A 19 16.64 14.02 7.07
N LYS A 20 15.78 13.58 8.00
CA LYS A 20 16.12 13.60 9.43
C LYS A 20 17.44 12.86 9.62
N ALA A 21 18.45 13.54 10.15
CA ALA A 21 19.76 12.93 10.36
C ALA A 21 19.65 11.76 11.35
N ALA A 22 20.06 10.56 10.93
CA ALA A 22 19.93 9.35 11.74
C ALA A 22 20.81 8.19 11.23
N PRO A 23 21.13 7.18 12.07
CA PRO A 23 21.98 6.06 11.68
C PRO A 23 21.31 5.06 10.72
N TYR A 24 20.00 5.16 10.51
CA TYR A 24 19.27 4.31 9.56
C TYR A 24 19.26 4.83 8.14
N ASN A 25 19.60 6.10 7.91
CA ASN A 25 19.55 6.69 6.58
C ASN A 25 20.35 5.82 5.60
N TRP A 26 19.74 5.52 4.45
CA TRP A 26 20.24 4.66 3.39
C TRP A 26 20.27 3.15 3.69
N ALA A 27 19.62 2.69 4.77
CA ALA A 27 19.51 1.26 5.07
C ALA A 27 18.76 0.46 4.00
N ILE A 28 17.91 1.11 3.18
CA ILE A 28 17.29 0.50 1.99
C ILE A 28 18.31 -0.19 1.08
N ASN A 29 19.56 0.31 1.01
CA ASN A 29 20.64 -0.27 0.20
C ASN A 29 21.07 -1.67 0.65
N ARG A 30 20.58 -2.16 1.79
CA ARG A 30 20.72 -3.57 2.21
C ARG A 30 19.88 -4.52 1.37
N ILE A 31 18.92 -4.00 0.61
CA ILE A 31 18.11 -4.72 -0.37
C ILE A 31 18.37 -4.07 -1.74
N PRO A 32 19.51 -4.34 -2.40
CA PRO A 32 19.98 -3.51 -3.51
C PRO A 32 19.04 -3.44 -4.72
N LYS A 33 18.33 -4.53 -5.04
CA LYS A 33 17.34 -4.52 -6.13
C LYS A 33 16.17 -3.60 -5.78
N PHE A 34 15.62 -3.75 -4.57
CA PHE A 34 14.55 -2.88 -4.09
C PHE A 34 14.94 -1.41 -4.03
N ALA A 35 16.15 -1.11 -3.55
CA ALA A 35 16.66 0.25 -3.51
C ALA A 35 16.67 0.88 -4.91
N LYS A 36 17.20 0.16 -5.91
CA LYS A 36 17.25 0.65 -7.30
C LYS A 36 15.87 0.89 -7.88
N ASP A 37 14.93 -0.05 -7.69
CA ASP A 37 13.56 0.11 -8.15
C ASP A 37 12.91 1.34 -7.52
N MET A 38 13.07 1.54 -6.20
CA MET A 38 12.57 2.72 -5.49
C MET A 38 13.24 4.02 -5.94
N TYR A 39 14.52 4.01 -6.29
CA TYR A 39 15.20 5.21 -6.82
C TYR A 39 14.72 5.58 -8.23
N ALA A 40 14.16 4.63 -8.97
CA ALA A 40 13.64 4.88 -10.32
C ALA A 40 12.22 5.47 -10.33
N THR A 41 11.42 5.29 -9.26
CA THR A 41 10.00 5.71 -9.25
C THR A 41 9.83 7.22 -9.44
N GLY A 42 10.62 8.04 -8.71
CA GLY A 42 10.58 9.51 -8.84
C GLY A 42 10.99 10.03 -10.22
N VAL A 43 11.84 9.30 -10.94
CA VAL A 43 12.29 9.71 -12.29
C VAL A 43 11.12 9.73 -13.29
N GLY A 44 10.20 8.76 -13.19
CA GLY A 44 9.07 8.66 -14.08
C GLY A 44 8.10 9.84 -13.95
N HIS A 45 7.74 10.22 -12.71
CA HIS A 45 6.88 11.37 -12.44
C HIS A 45 7.51 12.67 -12.97
N ALA A 46 8.77 12.92 -12.62
CA ALA A 46 9.49 14.11 -13.06
C ALA A 46 9.54 14.25 -14.59
N MET A 47 9.83 13.17 -15.32
CA MET A 47 9.87 13.19 -16.79
C MET A 47 8.51 13.48 -17.43
N ALA A 48 7.43 12.88 -16.92
CA ALA A 48 6.10 13.13 -17.47
C ALA A 48 5.60 14.53 -17.15
N TYR A 49 5.84 15.03 -15.93
CA TYR A 49 5.51 16.39 -15.54
C TYR A 49 6.23 17.41 -16.40
N GLU A 50 7.52 17.21 -16.65
CA GLU A 50 8.31 18.06 -17.55
C GLU A 50 7.72 18.06 -18.97
N ALA A 51 7.34 16.89 -19.50
CA ALA A 51 6.70 16.78 -20.81
C ALA A 51 5.37 17.52 -20.87
N LEU A 52 4.51 17.37 -19.86
CA LEU A 52 3.21 18.06 -19.77
C LEU A 52 3.38 19.59 -19.79
N VAL A 53 4.28 20.13 -18.96
CA VAL A 53 4.43 21.59 -18.84
C VAL A 53 5.16 22.25 -20.01
N ARG A 54 5.87 21.45 -20.82
CA ARG A 54 6.51 21.88 -22.08
C ARG A 54 5.58 21.78 -23.30
N GLY A 55 4.36 21.25 -23.11
CA GLY A 55 3.43 21.02 -24.22
C GLY A 55 3.79 19.79 -25.06
N GLU A 56 4.57 18.86 -24.51
CA GLU A 56 5.02 17.63 -25.15
C GLU A 56 4.12 16.43 -24.75
N ALA A 57 2.89 16.70 -24.30
CA ALA A 57 1.95 15.67 -23.81
C ALA A 57 1.67 14.56 -24.84
N SER A 58 1.70 14.87 -26.14
CA SER A 58 1.55 13.89 -27.23
C SER A 58 2.65 12.81 -27.25
N THR A 59 3.76 13.03 -26.56
CA THR A 59 4.87 12.08 -26.46
C THR A 59 4.72 11.10 -25.29
N LEU A 60 3.77 11.35 -24.37
CA LEU A 60 3.60 10.55 -23.15
C LEU A 60 3.45 9.07 -23.47
N GLU A 61 2.60 8.69 -24.43
CA GLU A 61 2.36 7.29 -24.80
C GLU A 61 3.38 6.67 -25.78
N THR A 62 4.42 7.42 -26.13
CA THR A 62 5.45 7.03 -27.10
C THR A 62 6.85 7.33 -26.56
N LYS A 63 7.52 8.38 -27.06
CA LYS A 63 8.92 8.70 -26.74
C LYS A 63 9.16 8.88 -25.23
N THR A 64 8.24 9.55 -24.54
CA THR A 64 8.39 9.79 -23.10
C THR A 64 8.18 8.50 -22.31
N PHE A 65 7.14 7.71 -22.64
CA PHE A 65 7.00 6.35 -22.12
C PHE A 65 8.24 5.49 -22.35
N ASP A 66 8.78 5.45 -23.57
CA ASP A 66 9.96 4.65 -23.90
C ASP A 66 11.19 5.08 -23.09
N THR A 67 11.33 6.38 -22.85
CA THR A 67 12.42 6.94 -22.03
C THR A 67 12.26 6.54 -20.57
N ILE A 68 11.07 6.72 -19.99
CA ILE A 68 10.78 6.32 -18.61
C ILE A 68 10.98 4.81 -18.45
N ASN A 69 10.43 4.00 -19.36
CA ASN A 69 10.57 2.56 -19.38
C ASN A 69 12.04 2.12 -19.49
N TRP A 70 12.86 2.84 -20.25
CA TRP A 70 14.29 2.58 -20.33
C TRP A 70 14.96 2.83 -18.97
N VAL A 71 14.64 3.92 -18.27
CA VAL A 71 15.18 4.18 -16.92
C VAL A 71 14.75 3.10 -15.93
N LEU A 72 13.48 2.68 -15.96
CA LEU A 72 12.96 1.64 -15.07
C LEU A 72 13.63 0.27 -15.28
N LYS A 73 14.13 0.01 -16.50
CA LYS A 73 14.94 -1.18 -16.81
C LYS A 73 16.43 -1.00 -16.51
N ASN A 74 16.88 0.25 -16.38
CA ASN A 74 18.28 0.65 -16.16
C ASN A 74 18.37 1.59 -14.96
N GLN A 75 17.89 1.10 -13.83
CA GLN A 75 17.63 1.92 -12.65
C GLN A 75 18.89 2.60 -12.11
N PRO A 76 18.77 3.82 -11.58
CA PRO A 76 19.89 4.52 -10.98
C PRO A 76 20.34 3.81 -9.70
N ALA A 77 21.65 3.84 -9.44
CA ALA A 77 22.23 3.25 -8.23
C ALA A 77 22.06 4.12 -6.97
N MET A 78 21.60 5.37 -7.16
CA MET A 78 21.41 6.37 -6.12
C MET A 78 20.13 7.16 -6.44
N PRO A 79 19.47 7.78 -5.44
CA PRO A 79 18.37 8.69 -5.71
C PRO A 79 18.80 9.83 -6.63
N VAL A 80 17.89 10.22 -7.52
CA VAL A 80 18.10 11.35 -8.44
C VAL A 80 17.21 12.50 -7.99
N ASP A 81 17.76 13.70 -7.97
CA ASP A 81 17.00 14.92 -7.72
C ASP A 81 15.99 15.15 -8.86
N GLU A 82 14.70 15.11 -8.54
CA GLU A 82 13.60 15.32 -9.49
C GLU A 82 13.66 16.71 -10.13
N GLY A 83 14.16 17.71 -9.42
CA GLY A 83 14.38 19.07 -9.93
C GLY A 83 15.45 19.14 -11.03
N ALA A 84 16.41 18.21 -11.02
CA ALA A 84 17.41 18.07 -12.09
C ALA A 84 16.81 17.45 -13.37
N ILE A 85 15.75 16.64 -13.23
CA ILE A 85 15.05 15.98 -14.33
C ILE A 85 13.95 16.89 -14.92
N SER A 86 13.27 17.65 -14.06
CA SER A 86 12.06 18.42 -14.40
C SER A 86 12.20 19.94 -14.15
N PRO A 87 13.24 20.60 -14.70
CA PRO A 87 13.56 21.97 -14.32
C PRO A 87 12.48 22.99 -14.74
N THR A 88 11.69 22.72 -15.79
CA THR A 88 10.60 23.61 -16.21
C THR A 88 9.39 23.45 -15.31
N PHE A 89 9.07 22.21 -14.92
CA PHE A 89 8.04 21.93 -13.94
C PHE A 89 8.37 22.61 -12.62
N LEU A 90 9.59 22.44 -12.10
CA LEU A 90 10.02 23.07 -10.85
C LEU A 90 9.88 24.60 -10.88
N ARG A 91 10.24 25.26 -11.99
CA ARG A 91 10.08 26.73 -12.11
C ARG A 91 8.62 27.18 -12.04
N LYS A 92 7.68 26.37 -12.53
CA LYS A 92 6.24 26.69 -12.57
C LYS A 92 5.50 26.25 -11.30
N TYR A 93 5.91 25.13 -10.72
CA TYR A 93 5.19 24.39 -9.67
C TYR A 93 6.09 24.02 -8.49
N GLY A 94 7.17 24.76 -8.21
CA GLY A 94 8.10 24.41 -7.11
C GLY A 94 7.49 24.33 -5.71
N TYR A 95 6.33 24.95 -5.49
CA TYR A 95 5.54 24.77 -4.26
C TYR A 95 4.91 23.37 -4.16
N LEU A 96 4.55 22.74 -5.28
CA LEU A 96 4.09 21.36 -5.32
C LEU A 96 5.26 20.40 -5.10
N GLU A 97 6.41 20.67 -5.72
CA GLU A 97 7.62 19.88 -5.53
C GLU A 97 8.01 19.78 -4.05
N LYS A 98 7.89 20.88 -3.30
CA LYS A 98 8.12 20.90 -1.85
C LYS A 98 7.22 19.91 -1.09
N VAL A 99 5.98 19.73 -1.52
CA VAL A 99 5.03 18.78 -0.90
C VAL A 99 5.40 17.34 -1.27
N PHE A 100 5.66 17.10 -2.56
CA PHE A 100 6.05 15.77 -3.06
C PHE A 100 7.36 15.29 -2.44
N ASP A 101 8.42 16.10 -2.50
CA ASP A 101 9.74 15.75 -1.94
C ASP A 101 9.68 15.45 -0.44
N TRP A 102 8.86 16.20 0.31
CA TRP A 102 8.71 15.96 1.76
C TRP A 102 8.04 14.63 2.07
N ALA A 103 6.98 14.29 1.33
CA ALA A 103 6.27 13.02 1.50
C ALA A 103 7.08 11.83 0.96
N HIS A 104 7.81 12.01 -0.15
CA HIS A 104 8.78 11.03 -0.66
C HIS A 104 9.91 10.78 0.34
N THR A 105 10.41 11.82 1.00
CA THR A 105 11.39 11.67 2.10
C THR A 105 10.83 10.82 3.23
N LEU A 106 9.56 11.01 3.62
CA LEU A 106 8.90 10.16 4.62
C LEU A 106 8.82 8.70 4.16
N HIS A 107 8.47 8.42 2.89
CA HIS A 107 8.50 7.06 2.32
C HIS A 107 9.87 6.40 2.52
N PHE A 108 10.93 7.05 2.04
CA PHE A 108 12.28 6.48 2.12
C PHE A 108 12.78 6.32 3.55
N GLN A 109 12.54 7.30 4.44
CA GLN A 109 12.99 7.18 5.83
C GLN A 109 12.22 6.11 6.61
N THR A 110 10.94 5.88 6.28
CA THR A 110 10.14 4.77 6.84
C THR A 110 10.75 3.42 6.44
N ILE A 111 11.09 3.27 5.16
CA ILE A 111 11.77 2.07 4.64
C ILE A 111 13.13 1.88 5.33
N ASP A 112 13.92 2.93 5.43
CA ASP A 112 15.24 2.90 6.06
C ASP A 112 15.18 2.44 7.53
N VAL A 113 14.22 2.93 8.32
CA VAL A 113 14.01 2.47 9.70
C VAL A 113 13.73 0.97 9.75
N PHE A 114 12.85 0.45 8.88
CA PHE A 114 12.55 -0.98 8.90
C PHE A 114 13.67 -1.85 8.33
N ALA A 115 14.47 -1.35 7.39
CA ALA A 115 15.63 -2.03 6.85
C ALA A 115 16.86 -1.95 7.78
N HIS A 116 16.84 -1.09 8.79
CA HIS A 116 17.94 -0.93 9.72
C HIS A 116 18.17 -2.19 10.58
N PRO A 117 19.39 -2.76 10.61
CA PRO A 117 19.69 -3.94 11.40
C PRO A 117 19.94 -3.60 12.86
N GLY A 118 19.81 -4.61 13.73
CA GLY A 118 20.21 -4.50 15.13
C GLY A 118 19.25 -3.71 16.02
N TRP A 119 18.15 -3.18 15.46
CA TRP A 119 17.04 -2.62 16.23
C TRP A 119 15.93 -3.64 16.45
N THR A 120 15.34 -3.63 17.64
CA THR A 120 14.11 -4.36 17.94
C THR A 120 12.93 -3.72 17.22
N ASP A 121 11.82 -4.47 17.10
CA ASP A 121 10.59 -3.93 16.53
C ASP A 121 10.10 -2.70 17.32
N GLU A 122 10.15 -2.75 18.65
CA GLU A 122 9.78 -1.60 19.50
C GLU A 122 10.63 -0.35 19.21
N GLN A 123 11.95 -0.52 18.99
CA GLN A 123 12.82 0.59 18.64
C GLN A 123 12.48 1.18 17.27
N LYS A 124 12.19 0.32 16.28
CA LYS A 124 11.76 0.73 14.95
C LYS A 124 10.43 1.48 15.01
N GLU A 125 9.44 0.92 15.69
CA GLU A 125 8.12 1.54 15.83
C GLU A 125 8.19 2.92 16.50
N LYS A 126 8.97 3.04 17.58
CA LYS A 126 9.19 4.33 18.25
C LYS A 126 9.88 5.36 17.36
N GLU A 127 10.78 4.93 16.48
CA GLU A 127 11.43 5.84 15.53
C GLU A 127 10.49 6.23 14.38
N ILE A 128 9.62 5.34 13.92
CA ILE A 128 8.55 5.69 12.97
C ILE A 128 7.61 6.76 13.56
N GLU A 129 7.23 6.64 14.84
CA GLU A 129 6.42 7.67 15.52
C GLU A 129 7.15 9.02 15.60
N ARG A 130 8.47 9.02 15.83
CA ARG A 130 9.28 10.25 15.80
C ARG A 130 9.43 10.84 14.39
N LEU A 131 9.54 9.98 13.38
CA LEU A 131 9.57 10.42 11.98
C LEU A 131 8.25 11.08 11.59
N TRP A 132 7.11 10.50 12.00
CA TRP A 132 5.81 11.11 11.81
C TRP A 132 5.73 12.49 12.47
N ALA A 133 6.11 12.60 13.75
CA ALA A 133 6.11 13.88 14.47
C ALA A 133 7.02 14.94 13.82
N PHE A 134 8.16 14.51 13.24
CA PHE A 134 9.05 15.40 12.51
C PHE A 134 8.46 15.85 11.17
N TYR A 135 7.82 14.92 10.46
CA TYR A 135 7.14 15.16 9.19
C TYR A 135 5.96 16.13 9.34
N GLU A 136 5.04 15.85 10.27
CA GLU A 136 3.80 16.62 10.47
C GLU A 136 4.04 18.05 10.97
N ALA A 137 5.21 18.30 11.56
CA ALA A 137 5.58 19.63 12.05
C ALA A 137 5.77 20.67 10.93
N GLN A 138 5.87 20.24 9.67
CA GLN A 138 6.03 21.15 8.54
C GLN A 138 4.69 21.62 7.97
N PRO A 139 4.57 22.90 7.56
CA PRO A 139 3.30 23.46 7.06
C PRO A 139 2.88 22.93 5.68
N TYR A 140 3.72 22.12 5.04
CA TYR A 140 3.49 21.45 3.75
C TYR A 140 3.33 19.94 3.90
N ALA A 141 3.23 19.42 5.14
CA ALA A 141 2.95 18.02 5.40
C ALA A 141 1.54 17.64 4.92
N ILE A 142 1.44 16.51 4.24
CA ILE A 142 0.16 15.87 3.88
C ILE A 142 -0.47 15.27 5.15
N THR A 143 -1.79 15.45 5.30
CA THR A 143 -2.56 14.97 6.44
C THR A 143 -2.50 13.45 6.60
N GLY A 144 -2.47 12.99 7.84
CA GLY A 144 -2.60 11.58 8.20
C GLY A 144 -4.05 11.11 8.38
N LEU A 145 -5.03 11.98 8.09
CA LEU A 145 -6.44 11.60 8.08
C LEU A 145 -6.78 10.77 6.84
N PRO A 146 -7.67 9.78 6.95
CA PRO A 146 -8.20 9.09 5.78
C PRO A 146 -9.08 10.08 5.00
N MET A 147 -8.64 10.46 3.80
CA MET A 147 -9.41 11.37 2.95
C MET A 147 -10.50 10.63 2.19
N ASN A 148 -11.55 11.34 1.77
CA ASN A 148 -12.55 10.77 0.90
C ASN A 148 -12.02 10.67 -0.55
N MET A 149 -11.58 9.48 -0.93
CA MET A 149 -11.01 9.20 -2.25
C MET A 149 -12.07 9.30 -3.36
N ASP A 150 -13.32 8.94 -3.09
CA ASP A 150 -14.43 9.15 -4.04
C ASP A 150 -14.63 10.65 -4.32
N TYR A 151 -14.55 11.50 -3.29
CA TYR A 151 -14.58 12.95 -3.44
C TYR A 151 -13.37 13.45 -4.24
N LEU A 152 -12.16 13.00 -3.91
CA LEU A 152 -10.94 13.41 -4.62
C LEU A 152 -10.90 12.93 -6.09
N ASP A 153 -11.64 11.88 -6.43
CA ASP A 153 -11.82 11.35 -7.80
C ASP A 153 -13.11 11.88 -8.48
N SER A 154 -13.83 12.84 -7.87
CA SER A 154 -15.12 13.35 -8.38
C SER A 154 -15.05 14.65 -9.20
N PHE A 155 -13.86 15.26 -9.32
CA PHE A 155 -13.72 16.55 -9.98
C PHE A 155 -13.93 16.45 -11.50
N SER A 156 -14.27 17.59 -12.13
CA SER A 156 -14.54 17.62 -13.58
C SER A 156 -13.34 17.30 -14.46
N TYR A 157 -12.13 17.32 -13.91
CA TYR A 157 -10.90 16.90 -14.57
C TYR A 157 -10.49 15.47 -14.24
N SER A 158 -11.11 14.83 -13.24
CA SER A 158 -10.70 13.51 -12.76
C SER A 158 -10.68 12.49 -13.89
N MET A 159 -9.74 11.55 -13.81
CA MET A 159 -9.52 10.46 -14.77
C MET A 159 -8.99 10.89 -16.15
N LYS A 160 -8.76 12.18 -16.39
CA LYS A 160 -8.31 12.68 -17.70
C LYS A 160 -6.98 12.06 -18.12
N PHE A 161 -6.00 12.04 -17.22
CA PHE A 161 -4.66 11.55 -17.50
C PHE A 161 -4.66 10.05 -17.76
N ARG A 162 -5.29 9.25 -16.88
CA ARG A 162 -5.36 7.79 -17.06
C ARG A 162 -6.13 7.36 -18.31
N THR A 163 -7.10 8.17 -18.74
CA THR A 163 -7.87 7.92 -19.97
C THR A 163 -7.05 8.24 -21.22
N ASP A 164 -6.35 9.36 -21.23
CA ASP A 164 -5.58 9.82 -22.41
C ASP A 164 -4.22 9.14 -22.52
N TYR A 165 -3.58 8.83 -21.39
CA TYR A 165 -2.21 8.32 -21.28
C TYR A 165 -2.14 7.06 -20.41
N PRO A 166 -2.83 5.97 -20.81
CA PRO A 166 -2.97 4.77 -19.99
C PRO A 166 -1.64 4.03 -19.74
N LYS A 167 -0.67 4.06 -20.66
CA LYS A 167 0.62 3.38 -20.43
C LYS A 167 1.45 4.12 -19.40
N VAL A 168 1.56 5.45 -19.50
CA VAL A 168 2.30 6.24 -18.51
C VAL A 168 1.60 6.17 -17.15
N ASN A 169 0.28 6.23 -17.12
CA ASN A 169 -0.48 6.02 -15.89
C ASN A 169 -0.25 4.63 -15.30
N GLY A 170 -0.18 3.59 -16.13
CA GLY A 170 0.16 2.24 -15.71
C GLY A 170 1.52 2.17 -15.00
N LEU A 171 2.53 2.87 -15.53
CA LEU A 171 3.82 2.98 -14.86
C LEU A 171 3.68 3.65 -13.47
N PHE A 172 2.94 4.76 -13.38
CA PHE A 172 2.75 5.51 -12.12
C PHE A 172 2.07 4.65 -11.06
N TRP A 173 0.97 4.00 -11.42
CA TRP A 173 0.30 3.09 -10.51
C TRP A 173 1.15 1.86 -10.18
N GLY A 174 2.02 1.42 -11.09
CA GLY A 174 3.06 0.43 -10.78
C GLY A 174 4.02 0.93 -9.69
N TYR A 175 4.44 2.20 -9.73
CA TYR A 175 5.29 2.79 -8.70
C TYR A 175 4.57 2.86 -7.36
N HIS A 176 3.33 3.35 -7.35
CA HIS A 176 2.50 3.39 -6.15
C HIS A 176 2.31 1.99 -5.58
N TRP A 177 2.16 0.96 -6.43
CA TRP A 177 2.10 -0.43 -5.98
C TRP A 177 3.38 -0.84 -5.23
N LEU A 178 4.56 -0.57 -5.81
CA LEU A 178 5.84 -0.86 -5.16
C LEU A 178 6.01 -0.08 -3.84
N GLN A 179 5.64 1.21 -3.84
CA GLN A 179 5.70 2.11 -2.69
C GLN A 179 4.74 1.72 -1.56
N THR A 180 3.68 0.96 -1.85
CA THR A 180 2.70 0.50 -0.87
C THR A 180 2.92 -0.93 -0.41
N VAL A 181 3.28 -1.88 -1.28
CA VAL A 181 3.45 -3.31 -0.94
C VAL A 181 4.67 -3.62 -0.07
N ASN A 182 5.69 -2.76 -0.12
CA ASN A 182 6.96 -3.03 0.54
C ASN A 182 6.84 -3.00 2.07
N TYR A 183 5.86 -2.29 2.65
CA TYR A 183 5.84 -2.11 4.10
C TYR A 183 5.57 -3.40 4.85
N ASP A 184 4.69 -4.26 4.36
CA ASP A 184 4.48 -5.58 4.96
C ASP A 184 5.67 -6.52 4.69
N MET A 185 6.39 -6.35 3.58
CA MET A 185 7.66 -7.04 3.35
C MET A 185 8.72 -6.65 4.40
N LEU A 186 8.65 -5.45 4.99
CA LEU A 186 9.64 -4.91 5.91
C LEU A 186 9.23 -4.97 7.39
N TYR A 187 7.95 -4.74 7.69
CA TYR A 187 7.46 -4.54 9.05
C TYR A 187 7.46 -5.84 9.86
N ARG A 188 8.20 -5.83 10.98
CA ARG A 188 8.51 -6.97 11.86
C ARG A 188 9.16 -8.17 11.17
N VAL A 189 9.67 -7.96 9.96
CA VAL A 189 10.40 -8.97 9.21
C VAL A 189 11.89 -8.87 9.56
N PRO A 190 12.57 -9.98 9.91
CA PRO A 190 14.02 -9.96 10.11
C PRO A 190 14.74 -9.46 8.86
N VAL A 191 15.73 -8.57 9.01
CA VAL A 191 16.43 -7.94 7.87
C VAL A 191 16.96 -8.95 6.86
N LYS A 192 17.46 -10.11 7.32
CA LYS A 192 17.95 -11.18 6.46
C LYS A 192 16.89 -11.77 5.51
N ASP A 193 15.61 -11.67 5.89
CA ASP A 193 14.48 -12.28 5.18
C ASP A 193 13.74 -11.26 4.29
N GLN A 194 14.14 -9.98 4.29
CA GLN A 194 13.54 -8.93 3.47
C GLN A 194 13.92 -9.08 1.98
N ALA A 195 15.20 -9.34 1.68
CA ALA A 195 15.67 -9.48 0.31
C ALA A 195 15.06 -10.70 -0.43
N PRO A 196 14.97 -11.90 0.18
CA PRO A 196 14.28 -13.03 -0.46
C PRO A 196 12.81 -12.77 -0.78
N GLN A 197 12.08 -12.07 0.11
CA GLN A 197 10.70 -11.67 -0.19
C GLN A 197 10.62 -10.70 -1.35
N TYR A 198 11.59 -9.78 -1.43
CA TYR A 198 11.65 -8.84 -2.53
C TYR A 198 11.91 -9.53 -3.89
N GLU A 199 12.57 -10.68 -3.94
CA GLU A 199 12.71 -11.42 -5.20
C GLU A 199 11.35 -11.84 -5.78
N VAL A 200 10.38 -12.16 -4.92
CA VAL A 200 9.01 -12.50 -5.34
C VAL A 200 8.22 -11.26 -5.72
N LEU A 201 8.23 -10.23 -4.86
CA LEU A 201 7.50 -8.98 -5.12
C LEU A 201 8.07 -8.21 -6.31
N GLY A 202 9.39 -8.20 -6.45
CA GLY A 202 10.11 -7.59 -7.56
C GLY A 202 9.84 -8.29 -8.89
N ALA A 203 9.78 -9.63 -8.91
CA ALA A 203 9.34 -10.35 -10.12
C ALA A 203 7.92 -9.91 -10.52
N ARG A 204 6.98 -9.90 -9.57
CA ARG A 204 5.60 -9.44 -9.81
C ARG A 204 5.54 -7.98 -10.28
N TYR A 205 6.34 -7.11 -9.68
CA TYR A 205 6.47 -5.71 -10.08
C TYR A 205 6.85 -5.59 -11.55
N HIS A 206 7.95 -6.21 -11.96
CA HIS A 206 8.49 -6.09 -13.32
C HIS A 206 7.63 -6.80 -14.38
N GLU A 207 7.03 -7.94 -14.03
CA GLU A 207 6.29 -8.76 -14.99
C GLU A 207 4.87 -8.27 -15.22
N THR A 208 4.21 -7.75 -14.19
CA THR A 208 2.78 -7.41 -14.24
C THR A 208 2.49 -6.00 -13.76
N GLU A 209 2.86 -5.67 -12.52
CA GLU A 209 2.28 -4.48 -11.87
C GLU A 209 2.79 -3.17 -12.46
N LEU A 210 4.03 -3.14 -12.95
CA LEU A 210 4.63 -1.99 -13.60
C LEU A 210 3.89 -1.57 -14.87
N TYR A 211 3.31 -2.52 -15.61
CA TYR A 211 2.69 -2.27 -16.92
C TYR A 211 1.18 -2.39 -16.91
N LYS A 212 0.56 -2.51 -15.72
CA LYS A 212 -0.86 -2.74 -15.58
C LYS A 212 -1.67 -1.46 -15.83
N THR A 213 -2.50 -1.46 -16.87
CA THR A 213 -3.27 -0.28 -17.30
C THR A 213 -4.78 -0.36 -16.98
N ASP A 214 -5.25 -1.48 -16.43
CA ASP A 214 -6.67 -1.81 -16.29
C ASP A 214 -7.17 -1.88 -14.83
N ARG A 215 -6.35 -1.42 -13.89
CA ARG A 215 -6.68 -1.25 -12.47
C ARG A 215 -7.93 -0.38 -12.30
N ASP A 216 -8.74 -0.73 -11.31
CA ASP A 216 -9.99 0.00 -11.03
C ASP A 216 -9.72 1.36 -10.37
N PHE A 217 -8.71 1.39 -9.48
CA PHE A 217 -8.23 2.56 -8.75
C PHE A 217 -6.74 2.39 -8.45
N MET A 218 -6.09 3.47 -8.00
CA MET A 218 -4.66 3.45 -7.67
C MET A 218 -4.37 2.50 -6.48
N PRO A 219 -3.23 1.80 -6.44
CA PRO A 219 -2.89 0.95 -5.30
C PRO A 219 -2.86 1.74 -3.99
N MET A 220 -3.44 1.15 -2.95
CA MET A 220 -3.59 1.79 -1.65
C MET A 220 -2.83 1.02 -0.56
N THR A 221 -2.43 1.71 0.50
CA THR A 221 -1.53 1.15 1.50
C THR A 221 -2.15 0.00 2.29
N ALA A 222 -3.44 0.04 2.65
CA ALA A 222 -4.08 -1.07 3.37
C ALA A 222 -4.35 -2.28 2.47
N GLU A 223 -4.52 -2.07 1.16
CA GLU A 223 -4.67 -3.15 0.17
C GLU A 223 -3.37 -3.95 0.04
N MET A 224 -2.23 -3.25 0.09
CA MET A 224 -0.93 -3.84 -0.22
C MET A 224 -0.09 -4.18 1.02
N SER A 225 -0.29 -3.45 2.13
CA SER A 225 0.42 -3.62 3.40
C SER A 225 -0.50 -3.41 4.63
N PRO A 226 -1.48 -4.30 4.84
CA PRO A 226 -2.48 -4.13 5.90
C PRO A 226 -1.91 -4.15 7.33
N ARG A 227 -0.81 -4.88 7.62
CA ARG A 227 -0.21 -4.87 8.96
C ARG A 227 0.44 -3.52 9.25
N PHE A 228 1.16 -2.99 8.27
CA PHE A 228 1.74 -1.65 8.38
C PHE A 228 0.65 -0.60 8.54
N ALA A 229 -0.37 -0.61 7.69
CA ALA A 229 -1.44 0.38 7.72
C ALA A 229 -2.19 0.35 9.06
N LYS A 230 -2.48 -0.85 9.59
CA LYS A 230 -3.08 -1.01 10.92
C LYS A 230 -2.20 -0.45 12.04
N ARG A 231 -0.87 -0.57 11.97
CA ARG A 231 0.05 -0.08 13.01
C ARG A 231 0.34 1.42 12.92
N PHE A 232 0.45 1.94 11.70
CA PHE A 232 0.85 3.32 11.40
C PHE A 232 -0.19 4.01 10.51
N PRO A 233 -1.43 4.15 11.01
CA PRO A 233 -2.55 4.62 10.22
C PRO A 233 -2.32 6.00 9.61
N GLN A 234 -1.70 6.93 10.36
CA GLN A 234 -1.45 8.29 9.88
C GLN A 234 -0.49 8.32 8.70
N ILE A 235 0.58 7.50 8.76
CA ILE A 235 1.58 7.43 7.69
C ILE A 235 0.99 6.78 6.45
N ALA A 236 0.26 5.67 6.61
CA ALA A 236 -0.41 4.99 5.50
C ALA A 236 -1.38 5.93 4.77
N ASN A 237 -2.23 6.64 5.53
CA ASN A 237 -3.15 7.63 4.95
C ASN A 237 -2.39 8.76 4.24
N ALA A 238 -1.29 9.27 4.81
CA ALA A 238 -0.50 10.32 4.17
C ALA A 238 0.11 9.88 2.83
N PHE A 239 0.51 8.61 2.71
CA PHE A 239 0.99 8.03 1.45
C PHE A 239 -0.12 7.90 0.41
N ASP A 240 -1.30 7.44 0.80
CA ASP A 240 -2.42 7.36 -0.14
C ASP A 240 -2.89 8.76 -0.56
N ASN A 241 -2.93 9.71 0.37
CA ASN A 241 -3.24 11.11 0.06
C ASN A 241 -2.21 11.73 -0.90
N LEU A 242 -0.92 11.35 -0.78
CA LEU A 242 0.13 11.72 -1.73
C LEU A 242 -0.14 11.13 -3.12
N HIS A 243 -0.38 9.82 -3.22
CA HIS A 243 -0.65 9.17 -4.50
C HIS A 243 -1.89 9.78 -5.19
N MET A 244 -2.93 10.12 -4.42
CA MET A 244 -4.12 10.80 -4.94
C MET A 244 -3.81 12.22 -5.42
N LEU A 245 -2.92 12.94 -4.71
CA LEU A 245 -2.44 14.24 -5.17
C LEU A 245 -1.69 14.14 -6.50
N HIS A 246 -0.86 13.11 -6.70
CA HIS A 246 -0.23 12.84 -7.99
C HIS A 246 -1.25 12.66 -9.11
N ASP A 247 -2.27 11.82 -8.92
CA ASP A 247 -3.34 11.59 -9.90
C ASP A 247 -4.11 12.89 -10.20
N ASN A 248 -4.51 13.63 -9.17
CA ASN A 248 -5.18 14.93 -9.33
C ASN A 248 -4.34 15.95 -10.12
N VAL A 249 -3.05 16.05 -9.84
CA VAL A 249 -2.14 16.95 -10.56
C VAL A 249 -1.98 16.49 -12.02
N ASN A 250 -1.78 15.20 -12.25
CA ASN A 250 -1.70 14.62 -13.59
C ASN A 250 -2.93 15.00 -14.43
N ASP A 251 -4.12 14.84 -13.85
CA ASP A 251 -5.40 15.18 -14.48
C ASP A 251 -5.54 16.68 -14.79
N ILE A 252 -5.18 17.55 -13.84
CA ILE A 252 -5.19 19.01 -14.03
C ILE A 252 -4.24 19.42 -15.17
N LEU A 253 -3.03 18.85 -15.20
CA LEU A 253 -2.02 19.20 -16.20
C LEU A 253 -2.35 18.64 -17.59
N ALA A 254 -3.00 17.48 -17.66
CA ALA A 254 -3.50 16.88 -18.91
C ALA A 254 -4.67 17.66 -19.53
N GLN A 255 -5.33 18.54 -18.77
CA GLN A 255 -6.56 19.18 -19.20
C GLN A 255 -6.31 20.29 -20.24
N PRO A 256 -6.73 20.15 -21.52
CA PRO A 256 -6.40 21.12 -22.57
C PRO A 256 -7.19 22.43 -22.47
N GLN A 257 -8.37 22.42 -21.85
CA GLN A 257 -9.21 23.62 -21.70
C GLN A 257 -8.77 24.54 -20.55
N LEU A 258 -7.86 24.09 -19.68
CA LEU A 258 -7.33 24.94 -18.62
C LEU A 258 -6.14 25.75 -19.17
N THR A 259 -6.21 27.06 -19.02
CA THR A 259 -5.03 27.93 -19.21
C THR A 259 -3.97 27.59 -18.15
N GLU A 260 -2.70 27.94 -18.40
CA GLU A 260 -1.61 27.74 -17.43
C GLU A 260 -1.92 28.36 -16.06
N ALA A 261 -2.51 29.57 -16.03
CA ALA A 261 -2.90 30.22 -14.78
C ALA A 261 -3.99 29.42 -14.03
N GLN A 262 -4.97 28.87 -14.75
CA GLN A 262 -6.00 28.01 -14.15
C GLN A 262 -5.41 26.70 -13.66
N LYS A 263 -4.45 26.09 -14.39
CA LYS A 263 -3.75 24.89 -13.93
C LYS A 263 -3.02 25.15 -12.62
N GLN A 264 -2.27 26.25 -12.53
CA GLN A 264 -1.60 26.65 -11.28
C GLN A 264 -2.58 26.90 -10.13
N GLU A 265 -3.73 27.52 -10.41
CA GLU A 265 -4.79 27.68 -9.40
C GLU A 265 -5.29 26.32 -8.90
N GLN A 266 -5.65 25.41 -9.82
CA GLN A 266 -6.18 24.09 -9.46
C GLN A 266 -5.15 23.23 -8.73
N VAL A 267 -3.87 23.28 -9.11
CA VAL A 267 -2.80 22.56 -8.39
C VAL A 267 -2.67 23.07 -6.95
N LYS A 268 -2.72 24.39 -6.73
CA LYS A 268 -2.69 24.94 -5.37
C LYS A 268 -3.92 24.52 -4.55
N ILE A 269 -5.09 24.44 -5.18
CA ILE A 269 -6.30 23.93 -4.52
C ILE A 269 -6.14 22.43 -4.20
N ALA A 270 -5.57 21.64 -5.12
CA ALA A 270 -5.32 20.21 -4.87
C ALA A 270 -4.36 20.00 -3.70
N ILE A 271 -3.29 20.80 -3.59
CA ILE A 271 -2.40 20.78 -2.42
C ILE A 271 -3.18 21.15 -1.16
N TYR A 272 -3.89 22.28 -1.18
CA TYR A 272 -4.67 22.75 -0.03
C TYR A 272 -5.60 21.67 0.52
N ARG A 273 -6.18 20.84 -0.35
CA ARG A 273 -7.09 19.76 0.04
C ARG A 273 -6.46 18.65 0.87
N VAL A 274 -5.15 18.48 0.84
CA VAL A 274 -4.48 17.35 1.49
C VAL A 274 -3.50 17.77 2.58
N LEU A 275 -3.38 19.07 2.90
CA LEU A 275 -2.43 19.56 3.90
C LEU A 275 -2.90 19.31 5.33
N ALA A 276 -2.03 18.81 6.21
CA ALA A 276 -2.34 18.66 7.64
C ALA A 276 -2.88 19.97 8.27
N THR A 277 -2.36 21.13 7.85
CA THR A 277 -2.79 22.44 8.37
C THR A 277 -4.23 22.79 8.06
N THR A 278 -4.83 22.25 7.00
CA THR A 278 -6.25 22.49 6.66
C THR A 278 -7.20 21.56 7.41
N HIS A 279 -6.65 20.60 8.17
CA HIS A 279 -7.37 19.55 8.87
C HIS A 279 -7.08 19.51 10.39
N ILE A 280 -6.46 20.56 10.95
CA ILE A 280 -5.90 20.56 12.33
C ILE A 280 -6.94 20.29 13.46
N SER A 281 -8.23 20.46 13.18
CA SER A 281 -9.32 20.28 14.14
C SER A 281 -10.24 19.11 13.78
N GLU A 282 -9.76 18.22 12.92
CA GLU A 282 -10.53 17.10 12.39
C GLU A 282 -9.96 15.78 12.91
N THR A 283 -10.87 14.84 13.19
CA THR A 283 -10.55 13.52 13.74
C THR A 283 -11.15 12.45 12.82
N PRO A 284 -10.47 11.31 12.60
CA PRO A 284 -11.09 10.17 11.93
C PRO A 284 -12.37 9.73 12.65
N GLY A 285 -13.42 9.42 11.89
CA GLY A 285 -14.74 8.99 12.37
C GLY A 285 -15.68 10.11 12.83
N GLU A 286 -15.20 11.31 13.13
CA GLU A 286 -16.02 12.35 13.79
C GLU A 286 -16.75 13.30 12.83
N SER A 287 -16.58 13.15 11.51
CA SER A 287 -17.25 13.99 10.49
C SER A 287 -18.70 13.56 10.17
N GLU A 288 -19.37 12.91 11.12
CA GLU A 288 -20.75 12.43 10.98
C GLU A 288 -21.68 13.57 10.50
N GLY A 289 -22.32 13.38 9.34
CA GLY A 289 -23.21 14.37 8.71
C GLY A 289 -22.60 15.26 7.61
N LYS A 290 -21.31 15.10 7.26
CA LYS A 290 -20.66 15.81 6.12
C LYS A 290 -20.36 14.89 4.92
N GLU A 291 -21.35 14.11 4.49
CA GLU A 291 -21.19 13.17 3.38
C GLU A 291 -20.69 13.86 2.10
N ASN A 292 -19.81 13.18 1.36
CA ASN A 292 -19.28 13.64 0.07
C ASN A 292 -18.58 15.00 0.15
N SER A 293 -17.99 15.32 1.30
CA SER A 293 -17.12 16.48 1.47
C SER A 293 -15.66 16.07 1.48
N LEU A 294 -14.77 17.04 1.24
CA LEU A 294 -13.33 16.88 1.44
C LEU A 294 -12.98 16.35 2.84
N HIS A 295 -13.78 16.77 3.82
CA HIS A 295 -13.60 16.52 5.26
C HIS A 295 -14.35 15.28 5.73
N ASP A 296 -14.76 14.42 4.80
CA ASP A 296 -15.40 13.17 5.12
C ASP A 296 -14.33 12.15 5.53
N HIS A 297 -14.14 12.08 6.84
CA HIS A 297 -13.22 11.19 7.53
C HIS A 297 -13.97 10.05 8.23
N ARG A 298 -15.21 9.72 7.84
CA ARG A 298 -16.12 8.82 8.57
C ARG A 298 -15.56 7.43 8.87
N HIS A 299 -14.46 7.00 8.25
CA HIS A 299 -13.83 5.75 8.62
C HIS A 299 -13.16 5.83 10.01
N PRO A 300 -13.58 4.97 10.96
CA PRO A 300 -12.82 4.77 12.18
C PRO A 300 -11.43 4.19 11.85
N PRO A 301 -10.50 4.18 12.81
CA PRO A 301 -9.17 3.58 12.66
C PRO A 301 -9.13 2.07 12.29
N SER A 302 -10.24 1.44 11.92
CA SER A 302 -10.33 0.03 11.53
C SER A 302 -9.88 -0.25 10.08
N MET A 303 -9.95 0.72 9.16
CA MET A 303 -9.43 0.62 7.80
C MET A 303 -8.40 1.71 7.43
N PRO A 304 -7.29 1.85 8.18
CA PRO A 304 -6.28 2.85 7.84
C PRO A 304 -5.62 2.53 6.50
N GLY A 305 -5.27 3.55 5.72
CA GLY A 305 -4.56 3.40 4.45
C GLY A 305 -5.45 3.09 3.24
N MET A 306 -6.70 3.54 3.23
CA MET A 306 -7.57 3.47 2.04
C MET A 306 -8.45 4.71 1.82
N GLY A 307 -8.72 5.52 2.84
CA GLY A 307 -9.72 6.60 2.70
C GLY A 307 -11.13 6.08 2.40
N TRP A 308 -12.09 6.97 2.12
CA TRP A 308 -13.44 6.60 1.69
C TRP A 308 -13.46 6.33 0.18
N MET A 309 -13.59 5.06 -0.21
CA MET A 309 -13.56 4.63 -1.62
C MET A 309 -14.96 4.70 -2.24
N LYS A 310 -15.03 4.65 -3.57
CA LYS A 310 -16.30 4.76 -4.28
C LYS A 310 -17.21 3.58 -3.95
N GLY A 311 -18.35 3.89 -3.34
CA GLY A 311 -19.36 2.90 -2.93
C GLY A 311 -18.98 2.05 -1.73
N SER A 312 -17.89 2.35 -1.02
CA SER A 312 -17.54 1.64 0.22
C SER A 312 -18.57 1.89 1.31
N GLU A 313 -18.67 0.92 2.22
CA GLU A 313 -19.35 1.03 3.51
C GLU A 313 -18.28 0.97 4.61
N ASP A 314 -18.69 1.02 5.90
CA ASP A 314 -17.76 1.17 7.03
C ASP A 314 -16.67 0.09 7.12
N ASP A 315 -16.97 -1.15 6.74
CA ASP A 315 -16.00 -2.26 6.72
C ASP A 315 -15.96 -2.98 5.36
N ILE A 316 -16.77 -2.56 4.38
CA ILE A 316 -16.92 -3.25 3.10
C ILE A 316 -16.37 -2.38 1.98
N MET A 317 -15.43 -2.93 1.20
CA MET A 317 -14.82 -2.20 0.10
C MET A 317 -14.51 -3.05 -1.12
N TRP A 318 -14.44 -2.39 -2.28
CA TRP A 318 -13.99 -3.02 -3.52
C TRP A 318 -12.46 -3.11 -3.56
N MET A 319 -11.96 -4.31 -3.81
CA MET A 319 -10.53 -4.63 -3.93
C MET A 319 -10.26 -5.07 -5.36
N SER A 320 -9.34 -4.41 -6.06
CA SER A 320 -9.15 -4.66 -7.50
C SER A 320 -8.68 -6.09 -7.73
N GLY A 321 -9.42 -6.85 -8.55
CA GLY A 321 -9.16 -8.27 -8.80
C GLY A 321 -9.74 -9.25 -7.77
N MET A 322 -10.19 -8.78 -6.59
CA MET A 322 -10.76 -9.63 -5.54
C MET A 322 -12.28 -9.41 -5.35
N GLY A 323 -12.79 -8.23 -5.72
CA GLY A 323 -14.20 -7.89 -5.57
C GLY A 323 -14.50 -7.20 -4.23
N TRP A 324 -15.74 -7.29 -3.77
CA TRP A 324 -16.15 -6.70 -2.49
C TRP A 324 -15.70 -7.57 -1.32
N MET A 325 -14.95 -6.97 -0.40
CA MET A 325 -14.36 -7.62 0.77
C MET A 325 -14.82 -6.91 2.05
N ASP A 326 -15.06 -7.69 3.10
CA ASP A 326 -15.19 -7.20 4.47
C ASP A 326 -13.78 -7.15 5.09
N MET A 327 -13.25 -5.95 5.28
CA MET A 327 -11.90 -5.70 5.78
C MET A 327 -11.77 -5.90 7.28
N SER A 328 -12.90 -5.96 8.01
CA SER A 328 -12.93 -6.30 9.43
C SER A 328 -12.82 -7.80 9.68
N ALA A 329 -13.04 -8.62 8.63
CA ALA A 329 -13.08 -10.06 8.70
C ALA A 329 -11.88 -10.73 7.99
N CYS A 330 -11.68 -12.01 8.30
CA CYS A 330 -10.72 -12.86 7.60
C CYS A 330 -11.12 -13.00 6.13
N SER A 331 -10.21 -12.68 5.22
CA SER A 331 -10.48 -12.76 3.77
C SER A 331 -10.79 -14.16 3.25
N HIS A 332 -10.43 -15.22 4.00
CA HIS A 332 -10.68 -16.62 3.63
C HIS A 332 -11.96 -17.19 4.23
N CYS A 333 -12.25 -16.92 5.50
CA CYS A 333 -13.34 -17.57 6.24
C CYS A 333 -14.48 -16.63 6.67
N SER A 334 -14.37 -15.32 6.40
CA SER A 334 -15.35 -14.28 6.75
C SER A 334 -15.70 -14.19 8.24
N ILE A 335 -14.90 -14.78 9.13
CA ILE A 335 -15.00 -14.57 10.57
C ILE A 335 -14.27 -13.27 10.93
N PRO A 336 -14.83 -12.40 11.80
CA PRO A 336 -14.18 -11.17 12.23
C PRO A 336 -12.72 -11.38 12.65
N MET A 337 -11.84 -10.43 12.41
CA MET A 337 -10.45 -10.51 12.84
C MET A 337 -10.37 -10.36 14.38
N PRO A 338 -9.48 -11.09 15.08
CA PRO A 338 -9.33 -10.96 16.52
C PRO A 338 -8.80 -9.57 16.89
N GLU A 339 -9.26 -9.04 18.03
CA GLU A 339 -8.72 -7.83 18.63
C GLU A 339 -7.32 -8.09 19.26
N GLY A 340 -6.39 -7.14 19.10
CA GLY A 340 -5.06 -7.19 19.74
C GLY A 340 -3.88 -7.69 18.89
N ASN A 341 -2.74 -7.91 19.56
CA ASN A 341 -1.41 -8.24 19.00
C ASN A 341 -1.24 -9.78 18.87
N PRO A 342 -0.47 -10.27 17.89
CA PRO A 342 -0.91 -10.64 16.56
C PRO A 342 -1.18 -12.16 16.48
N TRP A 343 -2.43 -12.59 16.52
CA TRP A 343 -2.79 -13.96 16.14
C TRP A 343 -3.57 -13.89 14.85
N GLY A 344 -2.80 -13.86 13.76
CA GLY A 344 -3.23 -13.82 12.37
C GLY A 344 -2.02 -14.03 11.45
N ALA A 345 -2.27 -14.15 10.17
CA ALA A 345 -1.24 -14.19 9.14
C ALA A 345 -1.60 -13.20 8.03
N THR A 346 -0.61 -12.86 7.21
CA THR A 346 -0.87 -12.26 5.89
C THR A 346 -0.48 -13.23 4.81
N VAL A 347 -1.21 -13.20 3.71
CA VAL A 347 -0.83 -13.86 2.46
C VAL A 347 -0.72 -12.81 1.37
N SER A 348 0.43 -12.76 0.71
CA SER A 348 0.66 -11.98 -0.50
C SER A 348 0.75 -12.91 -1.69
N ALA A 349 -0.09 -12.72 -2.69
CA ALA A 349 -0.08 -13.46 -3.95
C ALA A 349 -0.64 -12.56 -5.06
N GLU A 350 -0.24 -12.77 -6.33
CA GLU A 350 -0.80 -12.06 -7.50
C GLU A 350 -0.93 -10.53 -7.35
N GLY A 351 -0.01 -9.91 -6.61
CA GLY A 351 0.02 -8.45 -6.46
C GLY A 351 -0.89 -7.87 -5.37
N TRP A 352 -1.57 -8.69 -4.56
CA TRP A 352 -2.36 -8.25 -3.40
C TRP A 352 -1.79 -8.81 -2.10
N THR A 353 -2.15 -8.22 -0.94
CA THR A 353 -1.81 -8.75 0.39
C THR A 353 -3.04 -8.76 1.30
N MET A 354 -3.46 -9.93 1.75
CA MET A 354 -4.65 -10.07 2.62
C MET A 354 -4.30 -10.46 4.05
N MET A 355 -5.07 -9.94 5.00
CA MET A 355 -5.09 -10.40 6.39
C MET A 355 -5.99 -11.62 6.52
N VAL A 356 -5.47 -12.65 7.19
CA VAL A 356 -6.23 -13.85 7.52
C VAL A 356 -6.05 -14.20 8.99
N ARG A 357 -7.05 -14.87 9.56
CA ARG A 357 -7.12 -15.15 11.00
C ARG A 357 -6.17 -16.24 11.48
N CYS A 358 -5.73 -17.15 10.60
CA CYS A 358 -4.81 -18.23 10.97
C CYS A 358 -3.93 -18.69 9.79
N LEU A 359 -2.91 -19.49 10.12
CA LEU A 359 -1.97 -20.06 9.14
C LEU A 359 -2.65 -21.00 8.14
N MET A 360 -3.63 -21.78 8.58
CA MET A 360 -4.45 -22.63 7.72
C MET A 360 -5.16 -21.81 6.63
N CYS A 361 -5.82 -20.70 7.02
CA CYS A 361 -6.44 -19.79 6.06
C CYS A 361 -5.42 -19.19 5.09
N ALA A 362 -4.21 -18.84 5.58
CA ALA A 362 -3.16 -18.29 4.73
C ALA A 362 -2.69 -19.31 3.67
N ARG A 363 -2.51 -20.56 4.08
CA ARG A 363 -2.11 -21.66 3.18
C ARG A 363 -3.19 -21.95 2.14
N ASP A 364 -4.42 -22.15 2.60
CA ASP A 364 -5.51 -22.55 1.71
C ASP A 364 -5.79 -21.43 0.70
N MET A 365 -5.78 -20.16 1.14
CA MET A 365 -5.90 -18.98 0.26
C MET A 365 -4.72 -18.84 -0.71
N ALA A 366 -3.49 -19.12 -0.27
CA ALA A 366 -2.34 -19.17 -1.19
C ALA A 366 -2.52 -20.26 -2.25
N GLY A 367 -3.08 -21.42 -1.88
CA GLY A 367 -3.34 -22.53 -2.79
C GLY A 367 -4.45 -22.28 -3.82
N GLU A 368 -5.30 -21.28 -3.60
CA GLU A 368 -6.32 -20.85 -4.58
C GLU A 368 -5.71 -20.06 -5.75
N THR A 369 -4.49 -19.55 -5.58
CA THR A 369 -3.84 -18.65 -6.53
C THR A 369 -2.60 -19.32 -7.13
N PRO A 370 -2.57 -19.58 -8.45
CA PRO A 370 -1.37 -20.12 -9.10
C PRO A 370 -0.17 -19.19 -8.93
N GLY A 371 1.02 -19.75 -8.71
CA GLY A 371 2.28 -19.01 -8.67
C GLY A 371 2.87 -18.83 -7.27
N ARG A 372 3.76 -17.84 -7.15
CA ARG A 372 4.50 -17.58 -5.91
C ARG A 372 3.64 -16.80 -4.91
N ALA A 373 3.71 -17.23 -3.65
CA ALA A 373 3.04 -16.59 -2.53
C ALA A 373 4.02 -16.37 -1.37
N ILE A 374 3.70 -15.37 -0.53
CA ILE A 374 4.41 -15.10 0.71
C ILE A 374 3.40 -15.17 1.85
N ILE A 375 3.66 -16.03 2.84
CA ILE A 375 2.90 -16.04 4.09
C ILE A 375 3.77 -15.44 5.18
N ARG A 376 3.20 -14.52 5.96
CA ARG A 376 3.85 -13.96 7.16
C ARG A 376 2.95 -14.22 8.35
N ALA A 377 3.49 -14.86 9.39
CA ALA A 377 2.69 -15.28 10.53
C ALA A 377 3.47 -15.18 11.84
N ALA A 378 2.75 -14.98 12.94
CA ALA A 378 3.33 -15.09 14.27
C ALA A 378 3.73 -16.54 14.57
N THR A 379 4.71 -16.70 15.45
CA THR A 379 5.07 -18.00 16.03
C THR A 379 4.88 -17.96 17.55
N ASN A 380 5.20 -19.08 18.22
CA ASN A 380 5.27 -19.12 19.68
C ASN A 380 6.31 -18.15 20.29
N ASP A 381 7.25 -17.64 19.50
CA ASP A 381 8.19 -16.60 19.90
C ASP A 381 7.77 -15.27 19.24
N PRO A 382 7.31 -14.27 20.01
CA PRO A 382 6.83 -13.00 19.46
C PRO A 382 7.92 -12.20 18.75
N ASN A 383 9.20 -12.52 18.95
CA ASN A 383 10.33 -11.85 18.29
C ASN A 383 10.77 -12.56 17.00
N ARG A 384 10.11 -13.67 16.63
CA ARG A 384 10.44 -14.46 15.45
C ARG A 384 9.22 -14.63 14.57
N LEU A 385 9.03 -13.66 13.68
CA LEU A 385 8.04 -13.75 12.62
C LEU A 385 8.42 -14.88 11.66
N LEU A 386 7.46 -15.76 11.37
CA LEU A 386 7.57 -16.75 10.31
C LEU A 386 7.33 -16.05 8.96
N VAL A 387 8.23 -16.30 8.03
CA VAL A 387 8.10 -15.95 6.62
C VAL A 387 8.20 -17.25 5.83
N LEU A 388 7.13 -17.59 5.12
CA LEU A 388 7.11 -18.69 4.16
C LEU A 388 7.06 -18.11 2.75
N ILE A 389 7.83 -18.68 1.85
CA ILE A 389 7.86 -18.28 0.43
C ILE A 389 7.66 -19.53 -0.41
N SER A 390 6.67 -19.51 -1.31
CA SER A 390 6.48 -20.57 -2.30
C SER A 390 7.19 -20.26 -3.63
N ASP A 391 7.64 -21.31 -4.31
CA ASP A 391 8.02 -21.23 -5.72
C ASP A 391 6.78 -21.38 -6.64
N GLU A 392 7.02 -21.46 -7.95
CA GLU A 392 5.96 -21.57 -8.97
C GLU A 392 5.22 -22.91 -8.92
N GLU A 393 5.88 -23.95 -8.42
CA GLU A 393 5.33 -25.28 -8.21
C GLU A 393 4.59 -25.41 -6.86
N GLY A 394 4.57 -24.35 -6.05
CA GLY A 394 3.93 -24.35 -4.74
C GLY A 394 4.75 -25.01 -3.63
N ASN A 395 6.05 -25.26 -3.85
CA ASN A 395 6.93 -25.75 -2.79
C ASN A 395 7.29 -24.60 -1.85
N TRP A 396 7.14 -24.83 -0.55
CA TRP A 396 7.37 -23.81 0.46
C TRP A 396 8.77 -23.89 1.08
N THR A 397 9.35 -22.72 1.31
CA THR A 397 10.55 -22.53 2.14
C THR A 397 10.20 -21.71 3.38
N SER A 398 10.96 -21.86 4.46
CA SER A 398 10.77 -21.15 5.73
C SER A 398 12.05 -20.42 6.12
N ASN A 399 11.91 -19.21 6.68
CA ASN A 399 13.03 -18.49 7.30
C ASN A 399 13.48 -19.06 8.66
N ILE A 400 12.70 -19.99 9.21
CA ILE A 400 12.93 -20.69 10.48
C ILE A 400 13.19 -22.17 10.19
N ASP A 401 14.43 -22.60 10.41
CA ASP A 401 14.82 -24.00 10.30
C ASP A 401 14.12 -24.84 11.37
N GLY A 402 13.60 -26.01 10.95
CA GLY A 402 12.92 -26.94 11.86
C GLY A 402 11.58 -26.42 12.41
N ILE A 403 10.95 -25.45 11.72
CA ILE A 403 9.60 -25.00 12.05
C ILE A 403 8.63 -26.20 12.09
N VAL A 404 7.74 -26.20 13.08
CA VAL A 404 6.73 -27.25 13.26
C VAL A 404 5.36 -26.60 13.40
N PHE A 405 4.35 -27.22 12.80
CA PHE A 405 2.98 -26.71 12.80
C PHE A 405 2.08 -27.60 13.64
N LEU A 406 1.19 -26.95 14.38
CA LEU A 406 0.05 -27.56 15.03
C LEU A 406 -1.18 -27.24 14.19
N GLU A 407 -1.92 -28.27 13.76
CA GLU A 407 -3.18 -28.10 13.05
C GLU A 407 -4.23 -29.10 13.54
N LYS A 408 -5.36 -28.60 14.05
CA LYS A 408 -6.52 -29.41 14.45
C LYS A 408 -7.81 -28.80 13.91
N TYR A 409 -8.35 -29.35 12.82
CA TYR A 409 -9.57 -28.81 12.22
C TYR A 409 -10.77 -28.82 13.19
N GLY A 410 -11.60 -27.76 13.17
CA GLY A 410 -12.76 -27.57 14.05
C GLY A 410 -13.70 -26.43 13.60
N GLU A 411 -14.58 -25.94 14.48
CA GLU A 411 -15.46 -24.76 14.30
C GLU A 411 -14.74 -23.39 14.11
N HIS A 412 -14.89 -22.77 12.94
CA HIS A 412 -14.16 -21.56 12.52
C HIS A 412 -13.97 -20.38 13.53
N PRO A 413 -14.87 -20.06 14.48
CA PRO A 413 -14.60 -19.03 15.48
C PRO A 413 -13.30 -19.22 16.28
N GLU A 414 -12.85 -20.46 16.48
CA GLU A 414 -11.65 -20.80 17.26
C GLU A 414 -10.42 -21.14 16.39
N CYS A 415 -10.47 -20.89 15.08
CA CYS A 415 -9.42 -21.30 14.13
C CYS A 415 -8.00 -20.79 14.43
N SER A 416 -7.86 -19.65 15.13
CA SER A 416 -6.57 -19.12 15.58
C SER A 416 -5.95 -19.92 16.73
N GLY A 417 -6.76 -20.66 17.49
CA GLY A 417 -6.30 -21.61 18.50
C GLY A 417 -5.68 -22.85 17.86
N TRP A 418 -6.30 -23.33 16.78
CA TRP A 418 -6.01 -24.64 16.22
C TRP A 418 -4.96 -24.70 15.13
N SER A 419 -4.54 -23.57 14.57
CA SER A 419 -3.50 -23.51 13.55
C SER A 419 -2.39 -22.55 14.00
N ARG A 420 -1.23 -23.12 14.35
CA ARG A 420 -0.10 -22.40 14.96
C ARG A 420 1.24 -22.90 14.41
N ALA A 421 2.22 -22.00 14.33
CA ALA A 421 3.61 -22.32 14.02
C ALA A 421 4.49 -22.20 15.26
N PHE A 422 5.38 -23.16 15.42
CA PHE A 422 6.33 -23.26 16.52
C PHE A 422 7.75 -23.31 15.98
N THR A 423 8.61 -22.49 16.57
CA THR A 423 10.04 -22.38 16.23
C THR A 423 10.84 -23.65 16.50
N THR A 424 10.33 -24.56 17.33
CA THR A 424 10.94 -25.86 17.64
C THR A 424 9.87 -26.89 18.02
N LEU A 425 10.18 -28.17 17.88
CA LEU A 425 9.32 -29.27 18.35
C LEU A 425 9.08 -29.21 19.87
N ALA A 426 10.13 -28.95 20.66
CA ALA A 426 10.01 -28.86 22.12
C ALA A 426 9.03 -27.75 22.58
N ALA A 427 8.98 -26.63 21.85
CA ALA A 427 8.01 -25.58 22.13
C ALA A 427 6.57 -26.00 21.84
N LEU A 428 6.36 -26.77 20.76
CA LEU A 428 5.06 -27.36 20.45
C LEU A 428 4.65 -28.39 21.51
N GLU A 429 5.53 -29.31 21.88
CA GLU A 429 5.26 -30.33 22.90
C GLU A 429 4.91 -29.71 24.25
N LYS A 430 5.64 -28.65 24.65
CA LYS A 430 5.30 -27.87 25.84
C LYS A 430 3.89 -27.28 25.73
N TYR A 431 3.57 -26.63 24.62
CA TYR A 431 2.24 -26.06 24.39
C TYR A 431 1.14 -27.13 24.48
N VAL A 432 1.34 -28.29 23.85
CA VAL A 432 0.39 -29.41 23.90
C VAL A 432 0.23 -29.95 25.34
N SER A 433 1.30 -29.98 26.14
CA SER A 433 1.22 -30.41 27.55
C SER A 433 0.39 -29.45 28.42
N GLU A 434 0.38 -28.16 28.08
CA GLU A 434 -0.39 -27.11 28.77
C GLU A 434 -1.83 -27.01 28.26
N ASN A 435 -2.14 -27.61 27.10
CA ASN A 435 -3.42 -27.54 26.41
C ASN A 435 -3.88 -28.96 26.00
N PRO A 436 -4.45 -29.75 26.94
CA PRO A 436 -4.75 -31.18 26.76
C PRO A 436 -5.69 -31.50 25.59
N GLU A 437 -6.44 -30.54 25.06
CA GLU A 437 -7.27 -30.67 23.88
C GLU A 437 -6.48 -30.98 22.60
N TYR A 438 -5.17 -30.69 22.56
CA TYR A 438 -4.27 -30.99 21.43
C TYR A 438 -3.40 -32.23 21.63
N LYS A 439 -3.59 -33.00 22.71
CA LYS A 439 -2.74 -34.16 23.05
C LYS A 439 -2.64 -35.21 21.94
N ASP A 440 -3.69 -35.31 21.12
CA ASP A 440 -3.79 -36.29 20.03
C ASP A 440 -3.42 -35.67 18.66
N THR A 441 -3.03 -34.39 18.62
CA THR A 441 -2.65 -33.69 17.39
C THR A 441 -1.21 -34.01 17.03
N LYS A 442 -1.02 -34.56 15.82
CA LYS A 442 0.31 -34.83 15.26
C LYS A 442 1.04 -33.51 14.94
N PRO A 443 2.30 -33.32 15.39
CA PRO A 443 3.14 -32.24 14.90
C PRO A 443 3.43 -32.40 13.40
N LEU A 444 3.23 -31.34 12.61
CA LEU A 444 3.47 -31.35 11.17
C LEU A 444 4.77 -30.63 10.84
N ASN A 445 5.62 -31.23 10.01
CA ASN A 445 6.71 -30.49 9.37
C ASN A 445 6.17 -29.61 8.22
N LEU A 446 7.02 -28.76 7.63
CA LEU A 446 6.61 -27.85 6.56
C LEU A 446 6.02 -28.57 5.34
N ALA A 447 6.61 -29.67 4.89
CA ALA A 447 6.11 -30.40 3.72
C ALA A 447 4.75 -31.06 4.00
N GLU A 448 4.59 -31.65 5.20
CA GLU A 448 3.31 -32.22 5.63
C GLU A 448 2.23 -31.15 5.76
N TRP A 449 2.57 -29.99 6.34
CA TRP A 449 1.64 -28.87 6.51
C TRP A 449 1.25 -28.23 5.17
N ALA A 450 2.19 -28.09 4.24
CA ALA A 450 1.97 -27.51 2.92
C ALA A 450 1.11 -28.41 2.01
N ALA A 451 1.14 -29.73 2.22
CA ALA A 451 0.35 -30.68 1.45
C ALA A 451 -1.14 -30.73 1.85
N LEU A 452 -1.51 -30.07 2.96
CA LEU A 452 -2.89 -29.95 3.38
C LEU A 452 -3.60 -28.86 2.57
N ASN A 453 -4.89 -29.07 2.31
CA ASN A 453 -5.78 -28.06 1.73
C ASN A 453 -7.22 -28.39 2.14
N HIS A 454 -7.85 -27.50 2.91
CA HIS A 454 -9.25 -27.68 3.33
C HIS A 454 -10.24 -26.93 2.45
N GLY A 455 -9.75 -26.24 1.40
CA GLY A 455 -10.53 -25.45 0.48
C GLY A 455 -11.16 -24.21 1.14
N THR A 456 -12.23 -23.71 0.53
CA THR A 456 -12.98 -22.56 1.03
C THR A 456 -13.92 -22.98 2.17
N PRO A 457 -13.81 -22.37 3.37
CA PRO A 457 -14.66 -22.64 4.52
C PRO A 457 -16.16 -22.47 4.25
N ASP A 458 -16.97 -23.25 4.98
CA ASP A 458 -18.44 -23.11 4.99
C ASP A 458 -18.90 -21.77 5.59
N THR A 459 -18.05 -21.10 6.37
CA THR A 459 -18.30 -19.76 6.90
C THR A 459 -17.99 -18.65 5.92
N TYR A 460 -17.31 -18.92 4.81
CA TYR A 460 -17.00 -17.90 3.81
C TYR A 460 -18.28 -17.27 3.26
N ARG A 461 -18.30 -15.95 3.17
CA ARG A 461 -19.39 -15.16 2.63
C ARG A 461 -18.83 -14.23 1.56
N LYS A 462 -19.22 -14.49 0.31
CA LYS A 462 -18.95 -13.57 -0.79
C LYS A 462 -19.95 -12.42 -0.77
N ILE A 463 -19.47 -11.20 -0.90
CA ILE A 463 -20.32 -10.00 -1.05
C ILE A 463 -20.60 -9.80 -2.54
N ASP A 464 -21.86 -10.03 -2.94
CA ASP A 464 -22.27 -9.90 -4.35
C ASP A 464 -22.82 -8.49 -4.62
N LYS A 465 -21.94 -7.59 -5.06
CA LYS A 465 -22.24 -6.22 -5.48
C LYS A 465 -21.47 -5.91 -6.78
N PRO A 466 -21.97 -5.03 -7.67
CA PRO A 466 -21.29 -4.68 -8.91
C PRO A 466 -19.99 -3.89 -8.64
N ASN A 467 -19.03 -3.95 -9.57
CA ASN A 467 -17.81 -3.12 -9.51
C ASN A 467 -18.19 -1.63 -9.60
N PRO A 468 -17.87 -0.79 -8.59
CA PRO A 468 -18.26 0.62 -8.58
C PRO A 468 -17.46 1.50 -9.56
N TYR A 469 -16.30 1.01 -10.04
CA TYR A 469 -15.41 1.68 -10.99
C TYR A 469 -15.66 1.28 -12.44
N LYS A 470 -16.32 0.15 -12.68
CA LYS A 470 -16.71 -0.35 -14.00
C LYS A 470 -18.22 -0.52 -14.07
N PRO A 471 -19.01 0.56 -14.11
CA PRO A 471 -20.46 0.44 -14.25
C PRO A 471 -20.77 -0.35 -15.52
N GLY A 472 -21.56 -1.41 -15.38
CA GLY A 472 -22.01 -2.23 -16.51
C GLY A 472 -22.73 -1.40 -17.57
N PRO A 473 -22.99 -1.97 -18.76
CA PRO A 473 -23.75 -1.26 -19.78
C PRO A 473 -25.09 -0.77 -19.18
N PRO A 474 -25.53 0.46 -19.49
CA PRO A 474 -26.80 0.97 -18.99
C PRO A 474 -27.90 -0.04 -19.33
N PRO A 475 -28.88 -0.26 -18.42
CA PRO A 475 -29.95 -1.22 -18.67
C PRO A 475 -30.53 -0.94 -20.06
N ALA A 476 -30.57 -1.99 -20.88
CA ALA A 476 -31.16 -1.90 -22.21
C ALA A 476 -32.53 -1.26 -22.05
N LYS A 477 -32.77 -0.12 -22.72
CA LYS A 477 -34.08 0.51 -22.74
C LYS A 477 -35.08 -0.54 -23.22
N GLY A 478 -35.76 -1.18 -22.28
CA GLY A 478 -36.83 -2.13 -22.57
C GLY A 478 -37.83 -1.38 -23.42
N GLY A 479 -37.91 -1.75 -24.70
CA GLY A 479 -38.86 -1.19 -25.64
C GLY A 479 -40.25 -1.49 -25.14
N GLY A 480 -40.87 -0.51 -24.49
CA GLY A 480 -42.32 -0.46 -24.32
C GLY A 480 -42.94 -0.40 -25.72
N ARG A 481 -43.75 -1.40 -26.03
CA ARG A 481 -44.84 -1.28 -27.01
C ARG A 481 -46.12 -0.97 -26.25
#